data_AF-C0GCG6-F1
#
_entry.id   AF-C0GCG6-F1
#
_cell.length_a   1.000
_cell.length_b   1.000
_cell.length_c   1.000
_cell.angle_alpha   90.00
_cell.angle_beta   90.00
_cell.angle_gamma   90.00
#
_symmetry.space_group_name_H-M   'P 1'
#
loop_
_entity.id
_entity.type
_entity.pdbx_description
1 polymer ?
#
loop_
_entity_poly.entity_id
_entity_poly.type
_entity_poly.pdbx_seq_one_letter_code
_entity_poly.pdbx_strand_id
1 'polypeptide(L)'
;MSPKTKFSKEEIVHAAFEIAKEEGFSGITARSVAKRLGCSVAPIYVNFANIDDLTAAVVERVFALSNELTAAQDGEDMFAKIGKASLEFARQYPVLFRELALQPNPYMASYESVEKAMVDAMGGDENMRDWSVEQRKRLFLKLRVFQTGLSAMVATGNIPAWLDEQGAEELLLEVGEELFRLQQMKREEER
;
A
#
# COMPACT_ATOMS: atom_id res chain seq x y z
N MET A 1 10.65 44.76 7.19
CA MET A 1 9.69 43.65 6.95
C MET A 1 10.42 42.35 7.19
N SER A 2 9.79 41.36 7.84
CA SER A 2 10.33 40.00 7.90
C SER A 2 10.37 39.39 6.48
N PRO A 3 11.36 38.56 6.14
CA PRO A 3 11.33 37.79 4.89
C PRO A 3 10.06 36.94 4.84
N LYS A 4 9.38 36.93 3.68
CA LYS A 4 8.40 35.87 3.41
C LYS A 4 9.20 34.59 3.19
N THR A 5 9.23 33.70 4.16
CA THR A 5 9.73 32.32 3.98
C THR A 5 8.87 31.65 2.92
N LYS A 6 9.42 31.58 1.70
CA LYS A 6 8.84 30.83 0.59
C LYS A 6 9.23 29.37 0.80
N PHE A 7 8.24 28.51 0.92
CA PHE A 7 8.41 27.07 0.79
C PHE A 7 7.93 26.65 -0.59
N SER A 8 8.61 25.68 -1.20
CA SER A 8 8.19 25.03 -2.44
C SER A 8 6.97 24.13 -2.19
N LYS A 9 6.30 23.70 -3.26
CA LYS A 9 5.18 22.75 -3.14
C LYS A 9 5.65 21.43 -2.52
N GLU A 10 6.85 20.99 -2.89
CA GLU A 10 7.50 19.75 -2.48
C GLU A 10 7.90 19.76 -1.00
N GLU A 11 8.42 20.89 -0.49
CA GLU A 11 8.72 21.07 0.94
C GLU A 11 7.45 20.98 1.80
N ILE A 12 6.34 21.57 1.31
CA ILE A 12 5.04 21.54 1.99
C ILE A 12 4.43 20.13 1.97
N VAL A 13 4.50 19.43 0.83
CA VAL A 13 4.08 18.01 0.72
C VAL A 13 4.94 17.12 1.62
N HIS A 14 6.25 17.34 1.70
CA HIS A 14 7.12 16.55 2.57
C HIS A 14 6.76 16.76 4.05
N ALA A 15 6.56 18.02 4.50
CA ALA A 15 6.14 18.30 5.88
C ALA A 15 4.75 17.72 6.20
N ALA A 16 3.81 17.73 5.25
CA ALA A 16 2.50 17.11 5.40
C ALA A 16 2.54 15.57 5.39
N PHE A 17 3.40 14.96 4.58
CA PHE A 17 3.68 13.52 4.57
C PHE A 17 4.29 13.04 5.90
N GLU A 18 5.23 13.81 6.47
CA GLU A 18 5.80 13.49 7.79
C GLU A 18 4.78 13.61 8.93
N ILE A 19 3.74 14.45 8.79
CA ILE A 19 2.58 14.45 9.70
C ILE A 19 1.71 13.22 9.45
N ALA A 20 1.44 12.87 8.19
CA ALA A 20 0.59 11.73 7.85
C ALA A 20 1.15 10.37 8.32
N LYS A 21 2.48 10.24 8.39
CA LYS A 21 3.18 9.09 9.00
C LYS A 21 2.91 8.94 10.50
N GLU A 22 2.70 10.05 11.21
CA GLU A 22 2.58 10.11 12.68
C GLU A 22 1.11 10.17 13.15
N GLU A 23 0.30 10.99 12.47
CA GLU A 23 -1.06 11.39 12.86
C GLU A 23 -2.14 10.94 11.83
N GLY A 24 -1.74 10.39 10.68
CA GLY A 24 -2.64 10.05 9.56
C GLY A 24 -2.98 11.25 8.67
N PHE A 25 -3.66 11.01 7.55
CA PHE A 25 -4.12 12.07 6.64
C PHE A 25 -5.02 13.09 7.36
N SER A 26 -5.76 12.65 8.37
CA SER A 26 -6.59 13.53 9.22
C SER A 26 -5.77 14.53 10.06
N GLY A 27 -4.48 14.26 10.32
CA GLY A 27 -3.54 15.19 10.95
C GLY A 27 -3.06 16.31 10.02
N ILE A 28 -3.23 16.18 8.70
CA ILE A 28 -2.84 17.21 7.72
C ILE A 28 -3.80 18.40 7.85
N THR A 29 -3.29 19.50 8.40
CA THR A 29 -4.01 20.77 8.50
C THR A 29 -3.06 21.92 8.19
N ALA A 30 -3.60 23.07 7.80
CA ALA A 30 -2.79 24.28 7.61
C ALA A 30 -1.95 24.61 8.86
N ARG A 31 -2.47 24.33 10.06
CA ARG A 31 -1.81 24.64 11.33
C ARG A 31 -0.72 23.63 11.70
N SER A 32 -0.93 22.33 11.50
CA SER A 32 0.08 21.29 11.79
C SER A 32 1.25 21.40 10.81
N VAL A 33 0.97 21.59 9.51
CA VAL A 33 2.00 21.79 8.48
C VAL A 33 2.79 23.09 8.72
N ALA A 34 2.13 24.21 9.00
CA ALA A 34 2.82 25.47 9.30
C ALA A 34 3.66 25.39 10.60
N LYS A 35 3.17 24.68 11.63
CA LYS A 35 3.94 24.38 12.86
C LYS A 35 5.20 23.59 12.54
N ARG A 36 5.13 22.54 11.70
CA ARG A 36 6.28 21.70 11.34
C ARG A 36 7.29 22.43 10.46
N LEU A 37 6.84 23.35 9.60
CA LEU A 37 7.68 24.25 8.80
C LEU A 37 8.17 25.51 9.54
N GLY A 38 7.79 25.71 10.81
CA GLY A 38 8.18 26.89 11.59
C GLY A 38 7.66 28.22 11.04
N CYS A 39 6.52 28.23 10.35
CA CYS A 39 6.01 29.38 9.60
C CYS A 39 4.54 29.70 9.90
N SER A 40 3.96 30.66 9.17
CA SER A 40 2.52 30.93 9.22
C SER A 40 1.76 30.04 8.23
N VAL A 41 0.42 30.03 8.27
CA VAL A 41 -0.38 29.25 7.29
C VAL A 41 -0.30 29.78 5.85
N ALA A 42 0.26 30.97 5.63
CA ALA A 42 0.21 31.67 4.35
C ALA A 42 0.95 30.97 3.19
N PRO A 43 2.14 30.35 3.35
CA PRO A 43 2.83 29.66 2.25
C PRO A 43 2.06 28.43 1.75
N ILE A 44 1.22 27.81 2.58
CA ILE A 44 0.39 26.65 2.22
C ILE A 44 -0.69 27.10 1.24
N TYR A 45 -1.48 28.10 1.61
CA TYR A 45 -2.54 28.70 0.76
C TYR A 45 -2.01 29.51 -0.44
N VAL A 46 -0.69 29.61 -0.62
CA VAL A 46 -0.03 30.13 -1.83
C VAL A 46 0.31 29.00 -2.83
N ASN A 47 0.45 27.77 -2.36
CA ASN A 47 0.80 26.59 -3.18
C ASN A 47 -0.37 25.62 -3.41
N PHE A 48 -1.43 25.71 -2.59
CA PHE A 48 -2.63 24.87 -2.61
C PHE A 48 -3.88 25.74 -2.38
N ALA A 49 -5.01 25.45 -3.03
CA ALA A 49 -6.22 26.26 -2.85
C ALA A 49 -6.96 25.91 -1.55
N ASN A 50 -6.88 24.64 -1.13
CA ASN A 50 -7.43 24.13 0.13
C ASN A 50 -6.49 23.07 0.75
N ILE A 51 -6.93 22.38 1.80
CA ILE A 51 -6.13 21.32 2.46
C ILE A 51 -6.33 19.95 1.81
N ASP A 52 -7.47 19.69 1.20
CA ASP A 52 -7.74 18.44 0.48
C ASP A 52 -6.83 18.30 -0.75
N ASP A 53 -6.51 19.40 -1.44
CA ASP A 53 -5.48 19.48 -2.50
C ASP A 53 -4.09 19.04 -2.01
N LEU A 54 -3.74 19.41 -0.77
CA LEU A 54 -2.47 19.07 -0.14
C LEU A 54 -2.46 17.61 0.29
N THR A 55 -3.55 17.14 0.91
CA THR A 55 -3.73 15.73 1.25
C THR A 55 -3.68 14.84 0.02
N ALA A 56 -4.30 15.25 -1.10
CA ALA A 56 -4.20 14.54 -2.38
C ALA A 56 -2.74 14.44 -2.88
N ALA A 57 -1.98 15.53 -2.85
CA ALA A 57 -0.56 15.51 -3.21
C ALA A 57 0.32 14.68 -2.25
N VAL A 58 -0.08 14.55 -0.98
CA VAL A 58 0.56 13.62 -0.03
C VAL A 58 0.18 12.16 -0.36
N VAL A 59 -1.07 11.88 -0.71
CA VAL A 59 -1.53 10.55 -1.15
C VAL A 59 -0.82 10.11 -2.43
N GLU A 60 -0.67 11.00 -3.42
CA GLU A 60 0.15 10.76 -4.63
C GLU A 60 1.58 10.33 -4.28
N ARG A 61 2.21 11.03 -3.31
CA ARG A 61 3.54 10.67 -2.78
C ARG A 61 3.55 9.32 -2.06
N VAL A 62 2.49 8.96 -1.32
CA VAL A 62 2.37 7.65 -0.66
C VAL A 62 2.22 6.52 -1.69
N PHE A 63 1.48 6.72 -2.78
CA PHE A 63 1.41 5.74 -3.86
C PHE A 63 2.71 5.63 -4.66
N ALA A 64 3.43 6.75 -4.89
CA ALA A 64 4.77 6.70 -5.48
C ALA A 64 5.73 5.86 -4.62
N LEU A 65 5.76 6.10 -3.31
CA LEU A 65 6.52 5.31 -2.33
C LEU A 65 6.12 3.82 -2.32
N SER A 66 4.83 3.50 -2.40
CA SER A 66 4.37 2.10 -2.49
C SER A 66 4.84 1.42 -3.79
N ASN A 67 4.93 2.17 -4.89
CA ASN A 67 5.47 1.66 -6.15
C ASN A 67 7.00 1.49 -6.10
N GLU A 68 7.71 2.41 -5.45
CA GLU A 68 9.16 2.31 -5.19
C GLU A 68 9.49 1.07 -4.35
N LEU A 69 8.78 0.84 -3.24
CA LEU A 69 8.90 -0.36 -2.40
C LEU A 69 8.62 -1.65 -3.18
N THR A 70 7.67 -1.63 -4.11
CA THR A 70 7.31 -2.80 -4.96
C THR A 70 8.35 -3.03 -6.06
N ALA A 71 8.88 -1.97 -6.66
CA ALA A 71 9.93 -2.06 -7.68
C ALA A 71 11.23 -2.65 -7.10
N ALA A 72 11.58 -2.24 -5.87
CA ALA A 72 12.79 -2.65 -5.16
C ALA A 72 12.80 -4.11 -4.66
N GLN A 73 11.69 -4.85 -4.73
CA GLN A 73 11.67 -6.27 -4.35
C GLN A 73 12.36 -7.15 -5.38
N ASP A 74 13.15 -8.14 -4.96
CA ASP A 74 13.71 -9.14 -5.86
C ASP A 74 12.66 -10.17 -6.34
N GLY A 75 12.98 -10.85 -7.45
CA GLY A 75 12.16 -11.90 -8.06
C GLY A 75 11.32 -11.47 -9.26
N GLU A 76 10.78 -12.45 -9.98
CA GLU A 76 9.95 -12.25 -11.18
C GLU A 76 8.44 -12.33 -10.87
N ASP A 77 8.04 -13.01 -9.79
CA ASP A 77 6.63 -13.16 -9.42
C ASP A 77 6.04 -11.84 -8.86
N MET A 78 4.96 -11.38 -9.49
CA MET A 78 4.30 -10.13 -9.16
C MET A 78 3.61 -10.16 -7.78
N PHE A 79 3.09 -11.31 -7.35
CA PHE A 79 2.39 -11.45 -6.07
C PHE A 79 3.37 -11.45 -4.89
N ALA A 80 4.51 -12.11 -5.03
CA ALA A 80 5.63 -12.06 -4.10
C ALA A 80 6.12 -10.62 -3.90
N LYS A 81 6.38 -9.89 -5.00
CA LYS A 81 6.82 -8.48 -4.94
C LYS A 81 5.78 -7.58 -4.26
N ILE A 82 4.51 -7.66 -4.65
CA ILE A 82 3.43 -6.85 -4.05
C ILE A 82 3.24 -7.21 -2.57
N GLY A 83 3.30 -8.50 -2.22
CA GLY A 83 3.14 -8.97 -0.85
C GLY A 83 4.25 -8.51 0.08
N LYS A 84 5.53 -8.72 -0.31
CA LYS A 84 6.71 -8.23 0.45
C LYS A 84 6.65 -6.71 0.64
N ALA A 85 6.42 -5.96 -0.42
CA ALA A 85 6.29 -4.50 -0.35
C ALA A 85 5.10 -4.04 0.52
N SER A 86 4.04 -4.85 0.63
CA SER A 86 2.91 -4.57 1.52
C SER A 86 3.24 -4.84 3.00
N LEU A 87 4.01 -5.89 3.30
CA LEU A 87 4.54 -6.14 4.64
C LEU A 87 5.49 -5.01 5.06
N GLU A 88 6.36 -4.56 4.15
CA GLU A 88 7.26 -3.45 4.43
C GLU A 88 6.53 -2.11 4.60
N PHE A 89 5.56 -1.81 3.74
CA PHE A 89 4.75 -0.60 3.91
C PHE A 89 3.96 -0.62 5.22
N ALA A 90 3.45 -1.79 5.63
CA ALA A 90 2.84 -2.01 6.94
C ALA A 90 3.81 -1.80 8.12
N ARG A 91 5.09 -2.18 7.96
CA ARG A 91 6.14 -2.08 8.98
C ARG A 91 6.64 -0.65 9.17
N GLN A 92 7.01 0.04 8.08
CA GLN A 92 7.55 1.41 8.12
C GLN A 92 6.47 2.48 8.24
N TYR A 93 5.27 2.23 7.72
CA TYR A 93 4.19 3.23 7.64
C TYR A 93 2.86 2.71 8.21
N PRO A 94 2.83 2.18 9.45
CA PRO A 94 1.67 1.49 10.02
C PRO A 94 0.44 2.38 10.16
N VAL A 95 0.59 3.70 10.29
CA VAL A 95 -0.55 4.64 10.29
C VAL A 95 -1.20 4.70 8.90
N LEU A 96 -0.39 4.94 7.87
CA LEU A 96 -0.83 5.04 6.47
C LEU A 96 -1.41 3.72 5.95
N PHE A 97 -0.81 2.57 6.31
CA PHE A 97 -1.37 1.26 5.98
C PHE A 97 -2.79 1.10 6.53
N ARG A 98 -3.05 1.49 7.79
CA ARG A 98 -4.38 1.33 8.40
C ARG A 98 -5.43 2.24 7.75
N GLU A 99 -5.09 3.48 7.42
CA GLU A 99 -6.02 4.40 6.71
C GLU A 99 -6.27 3.98 5.25
N LEU A 100 -5.25 3.49 4.52
CA LEU A 100 -5.40 3.10 3.11
C LEU A 100 -6.00 1.70 2.91
N ALA A 101 -5.62 0.71 3.72
CA ALA A 101 -5.99 -0.70 3.50
C ALA A 101 -7.13 -1.20 4.39
N LEU A 102 -7.35 -0.61 5.57
CA LEU A 102 -8.33 -1.11 6.56
C LEU A 102 -9.53 -0.17 6.78
N GLN A 103 -9.47 1.06 6.26
CA GLN A 103 -10.57 2.03 6.35
C GLN A 103 -11.11 2.39 4.95
N PRO A 104 -12.44 2.60 4.80
CA PRO A 104 -13.00 3.18 3.59
C PRO A 104 -12.43 4.58 3.35
N ASN A 105 -11.73 4.78 2.24
CA ASN A 105 -11.10 6.03 1.85
C ASN A 105 -11.35 6.32 0.35
N PRO A 106 -11.35 7.59 -0.09
CA PRO A 106 -11.65 7.95 -1.48
C PRO A 106 -10.45 7.80 -2.44
N TYR A 107 -9.29 7.38 -1.94
CA TYR A 107 -8.02 7.40 -2.66
C TYR A 107 -7.69 6.07 -3.34
N MET A 108 -8.14 4.96 -2.75
CA MET A 108 -7.95 3.62 -3.31
C MET A 108 -8.88 3.35 -4.50
N ALA A 109 -8.36 2.67 -5.52
CA ALA A 109 -9.16 2.14 -6.62
C ALA A 109 -10.19 1.10 -6.12
N SER A 110 -11.31 0.95 -6.82
CA SER A 110 -12.37 0.02 -6.44
C SER A 110 -11.88 -1.44 -6.44
N TYR A 111 -12.52 -2.30 -5.62
CA TYR A 111 -12.18 -3.72 -5.56
C TYR A 111 -12.22 -4.37 -6.95
N GLU A 112 -13.24 -4.07 -7.75
CA GLU A 112 -13.46 -4.61 -9.09
C GLU A 112 -12.37 -4.15 -10.06
N SER A 113 -11.90 -2.91 -9.91
CA SER A 113 -10.83 -2.34 -10.74
C SER A 113 -9.50 -3.04 -10.48
N VAL A 114 -9.16 -3.28 -9.21
CA VAL A 114 -7.94 -3.99 -8.81
C VAL A 114 -8.04 -5.48 -9.13
N GLU A 115 -9.17 -6.12 -8.83
CA GLU A 115 -9.42 -7.53 -9.17
C GLU A 115 -9.28 -7.77 -10.67
N LYS A 116 -9.90 -6.93 -11.51
CA LYS A 116 -9.79 -7.06 -12.97
C LYS A 116 -8.33 -6.98 -13.42
N ALA A 117 -7.57 -5.97 -12.98
CA ALA A 117 -6.18 -5.80 -13.37
C ALA A 117 -5.31 -7.02 -12.99
N MET A 118 -5.49 -7.54 -11.77
CA MET A 118 -4.70 -8.67 -11.25
C MET A 118 -5.12 -10.00 -11.89
N VAL A 119 -6.41 -10.21 -12.16
CA VAL A 119 -6.94 -11.42 -12.81
C VAL A 119 -6.63 -11.46 -14.31
N ASP A 120 -6.56 -10.30 -14.98
CA ASP A 120 -6.08 -10.18 -16.35
C ASP A 120 -4.57 -10.47 -16.42
N ALA A 121 -3.77 -9.96 -15.46
CA ALA A 121 -2.34 -10.26 -15.37
C ALA A 121 -2.06 -11.75 -15.14
N MET A 122 -2.81 -12.42 -14.24
CA MET A 122 -2.82 -13.88 -14.10
C MET A 122 -3.24 -14.63 -15.39
N GLY A 123 -3.83 -13.93 -16.36
CA GLY A 123 -4.12 -14.50 -17.68
C GLY A 123 -2.97 -14.47 -18.68
N GLY A 124 -1.92 -13.66 -18.41
CA GLY A 124 -0.69 -13.63 -19.19
C GLY A 124 0.35 -14.67 -18.75
N ASP A 125 0.31 -15.10 -17.48
CA ASP A 125 1.18 -16.13 -16.92
C ASP A 125 0.92 -17.50 -17.58
N GLU A 126 1.97 -18.16 -18.06
CA GLU A 126 1.85 -19.45 -18.77
C GLU A 126 1.25 -20.56 -17.90
N ASN A 127 1.53 -20.57 -16.60
CA ASN A 127 1.04 -21.55 -15.64
C ASN A 127 -0.46 -21.36 -15.33
N MET A 128 -0.97 -20.14 -15.54
CA MET A 128 -2.37 -19.74 -15.28
C MET A 128 -3.19 -19.45 -16.55
N ARG A 129 -2.58 -19.51 -17.74
CA ARG A 129 -3.20 -19.25 -19.05
C ARG A 129 -4.44 -20.11 -19.33
N ASP A 130 -4.40 -21.38 -18.92
CA ASP A 130 -5.50 -22.36 -19.06
C ASP A 130 -6.55 -22.29 -17.93
N TRP A 131 -6.42 -21.38 -16.96
CA TRP A 131 -7.34 -21.29 -15.83
C TRP A 131 -8.57 -20.43 -16.21
N SER A 132 -9.73 -20.77 -15.64
CA SER A 132 -10.92 -19.93 -15.79
C SER A 132 -10.76 -18.60 -15.03
N VAL A 133 -11.49 -17.57 -15.45
CA VAL A 133 -11.54 -16.28 -14.76
C VAL A 133 -11.96 -16.45 -13.29
N GLU A 134 -12.86 -17.38 -13.00
CA GLU A 134 -13.29 -17.72 -11.64
C GLU A 134 -12.18 -18.41 -10.82
N GLN A 135 -11.38 -19.30 -11.43
CA GLN A 135 -10.23 -19.92 -10.76
C GLN A 135 -9.16 -18.87 -10.40
N ARG A 136 -8.88 -17.92 -11.30
CA ARG A 136 -7.96 -16.79 -11.05
C ARG A 136 -8.50 -15.84 -9.98
N LYS A 137 -9.77 -15.41 -10.07
CA LYS A 137 -10.47 -14.62 -9.02
C LYS A 137 -10.33 -15.27 -7.64
N ARG A 138 -10.59 -16.58 -7.56
CA ARG A 138 -10.50 -17.34 -6.30
C ARG A 138 -9.07 -17.42 -5.77
N LEU A 139 -8.04 -17.57 -6.61
CA LEU A 139 -6.67 -17.52 -6.14
C LEU A 139 -6.29 -16.11 -5.68
N PHE A 140 -6.54 -15.09 -6.50
CA PHE A 140 -6.29 -13.69 -6.18
C PHE A 140 -6.93 -13.28 -4.84
N LEU A 141 -8.20 -13.63 -4.60
CA LEU A 141 -8.89 -13.30 -3.36
C LEU A 141 -8.24 -13.96 -2.14
N LYS A 142 -7.84 -15.24 -2.23
CA LYS A 142 -7.14 -15.93 -1.12
C LYS A 142 -5.79 -15.26 -0.83
N LEU A 143 -4.98 -15.01 -1.86
CA LEU A 143 -3.68 -14.34 -1.75
C LEU A 143 -3.83 -12.95 -1.12
N ARG A 144 -4.78 -12.14 -1.62
CA ARG A 144 -5.07 -10.79 -1.12
C ARG A 144 -5.54 -10.81 0.33
N VAL A 145 -6.43 -11.73 0.71
CA VAL A 145 -6.91 -11.86 2.10
C VAL A 145 -5.78 -12.24 3.04
N PHE A 146 -4.93 -13.20 2.67
CA PHE A 146 -3.78 -13.59 3.50
C PHE A 146 -2.77 -12.45 3.64
N GLN A 147 -2.33 -11.86 2.52
CA GLN A 147 -1.42 -10.72 2.48
C GLN A 147 -1.95 -9.54 3.30
N THR A 148 -3.23 -9.17 3.13
CA THR A 148 -3.84 -8.05 3.86
C THR A 148 -3.92 -8.34 5.35
N GLY A 149 -4.29 -9.57 5.74
CA GLY A 149 -4.35 -10.00 7.14
C GLY A 149 -2.99 -9.96 7.83
N LEU A 150 -1.95 -10.54 7.21
CA LEU A 150 -0.59 -10.53 7.74
C LEU A 150 -0.02 -9.11 7.81
N SER A 151 -0.22 -8.30 6.77
CA SER A 151 0.17 -6.88 6.76
C SER A 151 -0.57 -6.09 7.85
N ALA A 152 -1.84 -6.39 8.14
CA ALA A 152 -2.57 -5.77 9.24
C ALA A 152 -2.05 -6.20 10.63
N MET A 153 -1.62 -7.45 10.79
CA MET A 153 -0.97 -7.93 12.02
C MET A 153 0.37 -7.21 12.25
N VAL A 154 1.20 -7.06 11.20
CA VAL A 154 2.43 -6.25 11.22
C VAL A 154 2.12 -4.79 11.59
N ALA A 155 1.23 -4.12 10.87
CA ALA A 155 0.86 -2.71 11.09
C ALA A 155 0.15 -2.42 12.43
N THR A 156 -0.14 -3.44 13.23
CA THR A 156 -0.76 -3.30 14.56
C THR A 156 0.05 -3.95 15.69
N GLY A 157 1.21 -4.57 15.39
CA GLY A 157 2.01 -5.29 16.37
C GLY A 157 1.39 -6.59 16.90
N ASN A 158 0.34 -7.10 16.25
CA ASN A 158 -0.35 -8.35 16.61
C ASN A 158 0.30 -9.60 15.96
N ILE A 159 1.61 -9.54 15.71
CA ILE A 159 2.39 -10.65 15.14
C ILE A 159 2.93 -11.56 16.27
N PRO A 160 2.95 -12.90 16.11
CA PRO A 160 3.51 -13.79 17.14
C PRO A 160 5.01 -13.52 17.37
N ALA A 161 5.45 -13.56 18.63
CA ALA A 161 6.84 -13.25 19.00
C ALA A 161 7.91 -14.26 18.49
N TRP A 162 7.51 -15.32 17.79
CA TRP A 162 8.40 -16.25 17.08
C TRP A 162 8.50 -15.96 15.58
N LEU A 163 7.60 -15.13 15.03
CA LEU A 163 7.54 -14.77 13.62
C LEU A 163 8.16 -13.39 13.45
N ASP A 164 9.44 -13.36 13.11
CA ASP A 164 10.15 -12.12 12.80
C ASP A 164 9.83 -11.60 11.39
N GLU A 165 10.53 -10.55 10.96
CA GLU A 165 10.30 -9.89 9.69
C GLU A 165 10.66 -10.75 8.47
N GLN A 166 11.70 -11.60 8.56
CA GLN A 166 12.04 -12.55 7.51
C GLN A 166 11.04 -13.71 7.49
N GLY A 167 10.71 -14.27 8.66
CA GLY A 167 9.71 -15.33 8.79
C GLY A 167 8.33 -14.90 8.26
N ALA A 168 7.94 -13.64 8.43
CA ALA A 168 6.69 -13.10 7.87
C ALA A 168 6.69 -13.08 6.32
N GLU A 169 7.84 -12.81 5.69
CA GLU A 169 7.98 -12.93 4.23
C GLU A 169 8.03 -14.40 3.77
N GLU A 170 8.73 -15.27 4.49
CA GLU A 170 8.80 -16.70 4.17
C GLU A 170 7.41 -17.35 4.24
N LEU A 171 6.63 -17.09 5.30
CA LEU A 171 5.26 -17.56 5.46
C LEU A 171 4.31 -17.01 4.38
N LEU A 172 4.51 -15.77 3.93
CA LEU A 172 3.76 -15.18 2.82
C LEU A 172 4.01 -15.91 1.49
N LEU A 173 5.26 -16.29 1.22
CA LEU A 173 5.64 -17.05 0.02
C LEU A 173 5.17 -18.51 0.11
N GLU A 174 5.35 -19.16 1.26
CA GLU A 174 4.89 -20.52 1.55
C GLU A 174 3.39 -20.67 1.27
N VAL A 175 2.55 -19.83 1.89
CA VAL A 175 1.10 -19.85 1.67
C VAL A 175 0.73 -19.47 0.24
N GLY A 176 1.52 -18.61 -0.43
CA GLY A 176 1.37 -18.32 -1.85
C GLY A 176 1.52 -19.56 -2.73
N GLU A 177 2.61 -20.31 -2.54
CA GLU A 177 2.89 -21.55 -3.25
C GLU A 177 1.90 -22.67 -2.92
N GLU A 178 1.53 -22.86 -1.65
CA GLU A 178 0.52 -23.84 -1.25
C GLU A 178 -0.83 -23.58 -1.94
N LEU A 179 -1.31 -22.35 -1.88
CA LEU A 179 -2.60 -21.96 -2.48
C LEU A 179 -2.60 -22.12 -4.01
N PHE A 180 -1.47 -21.91 -4.65
CA PHE A 180 -1.27 -22.13 -6.08
C PHE A 180 -1.29 -23.64 -6.42
N ARG A 181 -0.44 -24.44 -5.77
CA ARG A 181 -0.34 -25.90 -5.98
C ARG A 181 -1.67 -26.61 -5.72
N LEU A 182 -2.35 -26.28 -4.61
CA LEU A 182 -3.69 -26.81 -4.29
C LEU A 182 -4.76 -26.43 -5.33
N GLN A 183 -4.58 -25.33 -6.06
CA GLN A 183 -5.49 -24.91 -7.13
C GLN A 183 -5.14 -25.55 -8.48
N GLN A 184 -3.88 -25.96 -8.69
CA GLN A 184 -3.47 -26.82 -9.81
C GLN A 184 -4.00 -28.25 -9.63
N MET A 185 -3.75 -28.89 -8.48
CA MET A 185 -4.17 -30.29 -8.22
C MET A 185 -5.67 -30.50 -8.49
N LYS A 186 -6.52 -29.57 -8.01
CA LYS A 186 -7.98 -29.64 -8.25
C LYS A 186 -8.36 -29.52 -9.72
N ARG A 187 -7.58 -28.82 -10.54
CA ARG A 187 -7.78 -28.77 -12.00
C ARG A 187 -7.32 -30.03 -12.72
N GLU A 188 -6.53 -30.88 -12.07
CA GLU A 188 -6.14 -32.21 -12.57
C GLU A 188 -7.15 -33.28 -12.13
N GLU A 189 -7.74 -33.15 -10.93
CA GLU A 189 -8.88 -33.95 -10.46
C GLU A 189 -10.19 -33.66 -11.22
N GLU A 190 -10.32 -32.47 -11.82
CA GLU A 190 -11.49 -32.02 -12.62
C GLU A 190 -11.37 -32.33 -14.14
N ARG A 191 -10.36 -33.10 -14.59
CA ARG A 191 -10.04 -33.35 -16.01
C ARG A 191 -10.24 -34.81 -16.47
#